data_AF-A0A7C7L930-F1
#
_entry.id   AF-A0A7C7L930-F1
#
_cell.length_a   1.000
_cell.length_b   1.000
_cell.length_c   1.000
_cell.angle_alpha   90.00
_cell.angle_beta   90.00
_cell.angle_gamma   90.00
#
_symmetry.space_group_name_H-M   'P 1'
#
loop_
_entity.id
_entity.type
_entity.pdbx_description
1 polymer ?
#
loop_
_entity_poly.entity_id
_entity_poly.type
_entity_poly.pdbx_seq_one_letter_code
_entity_poly.pdbx_strand_id
1 'polypeptide(L)'
;MSKTWVYKLSTGEAADLREKLNQGNFEFRKLNHAQFQVRADGLTASMYNSGKLVVQGKNAEAWCVQYVGDKPASETKPVPIEITPGNWPPSVDAIGSDEAGKGDSFGGLVVSAVGLTSETLDLVKQTTICDSKQMNDSLILQLAPWLKEHVSYKTVNLFPADYNAQWASHGDNVNNLLTDMHVDCIKGVAEQGQYKNIVVDRFSPRLPVSKNLATSLPDIAVTEKPRAEEFLAVACASVLARAGFLEQIETLSEQLGLDVPLGSGRPVPPALHRYRDIHGNGKWQQAVKMHFKNIQKFIF
;
A
#
# COMPACT_ATOMS: atom_id res chain seq x y z
N MET A 1 26.29 -15.14 -0.65
CA MET A 1 25.07 -14.77 -1.43
C MET A 1 25.01 -15.65 -2.67
N SER A 2 23.90 -16.33 -2.93
CA SER A 2 23.76 -17.15 -4.16
C SER A 2 23.47 -16.26 -5.37
N LYS A 3 24.31 -16.35 -6.41
CA LYS A 3 24.19 -15.59 -7.67
C LYS A 3 22.86 -15.94 -8.36
N THR A 4 22.12 -14.93 -8.84
CA THR A 4 20.87 -15.11 -9.62
C THR A 4 21.20 -15.06 -11.10
N TRP A 5 20.68 -16.01 -11.86
CA TRP A 5 20.87 -16.09 -13.31
C TRP A 5 19.55 -15.78 -14.03
N VAL A 6 19.61 -14.94 -15.06
CA VAL A 6 18.42 -14.52 -15.82
C VAL A 6 18.67 -14.72 -17.31
N TYR A 7 17.72 -15.40 -17.97
CA TYR A 7 17.74 -15.64 -19.40
C TYR A 7 16.43 -15.20 -20.05
N LYS A 8 16.50 -14.88 -21.34
CA LYS A 8 15.33 -14.69 -22.20
C LYS A 8 15.24 -15.89 -23.13
N LEU A 9 14.18 -16.68 -22.99
CA LEU A 9 13.87 -17.83 -23.84
C LEU A 9 12.70 -17.49 -24.75
N SER A 10 12.79 -17.92 -26.00
CA SER A 10 11.66 -18.00 -26.92
C SER A 10 10.66 -19.06 -26.48
N THR A 11 9.46 -19.06 -27.06
CA THR A 11 8.41 -20.04 -26.76
C THR A 11 8.88 -21.48 -27.04
N GLY A 12 9.64 -21.71 -28.12
CA GLY A 12 10.22 -23.02 -28.44
C GLY A 12 11.25 -23.46 -27.40
N GLU A 13 12.21 -22.58 -27.07
CA GLU A 13 13.24 -22.89 -26.06
C GLU A 13 12.65 -23.15 -24.67
N ALA A 14 11.56 -22.47 -24.31
CA ALA A 14 10.86 -22.71 -23.05
C ALA A 14 10.15 -24.08 -23.02
N ALA A 15 9.60 -24.52 -24.15
CA ALA A 15 9.00 -25.84 -24.30
C ALA A 15 10.07 -26.93 -24.22
N ASP A 16 11.20 -26.76 -24.92
CA ASP A 16 12.33 -27.70 -24.87
C ASP A 16 12.91 -27.80 -23.46
N LEU A 17 13.06 -26.67 -22.77
CA LEU A 17 13.47 -26.64 -21.37
C LEU A 17 12.49 -27.39 -20.48
N ARG A 18 11.17 -27.21 -20.70
CA ARG A 18 10.16 -27.92 -19.93
C ARG A 18 10.26 -29.43 -20.12
N GLU A 19 10.48 -29.88 -21.35
CA GLU A 19 10.63 -31.31 -21.67
C GLU A 19 11.87 -31.90 -21.00
N LYS A 20 13.03 -31.23 -21.10
CA LYS A 20 14.26 -31.65 -20.41
C LYS A 20 14.08 -31.74 -18.90
N LEU A 21 13.35 -30.80 -18.30
CA LEU A 21 13.09 -30.81 -16.86
C LEU A 21 12.09 -31.89 -16.44
N ASN A 22 11.16 -32.29 -17.31
CA ASN A 22 10.28 -33.43 -17.02
C ASN A 22 11.03 -34.78 -16.97
N GLN A 23 12.21 -34.87 -17.60
CA GLN A 23 13.09 -36.05 -17.55
C GLN A 23 13.97 -36.08 -16.30
N GLY A 24 14.05 -34.98 -15.54
CA GLY A 24 14.82 -34.86 -14.31
C GLY A 24 13.96 -35.04 -13.04
N ASN A 25 14.64 -35.11 -11.89
CA ASN A 25 13.97 -35.19 -10.58
C ASN A 25 13.73 -33.78 -10.02
N PHE A 26 12.66 -33.13 -10.47
CA PHE A 26 12.28 -31.77 -10.05
C PHE A 26 10.85 -31.71 -9.53
N GLU A 27 10.62 -30.93 -8.46
CA GLU A 27 9.27 -30.63 -7.98
C GLU A 27 8.70 -29.45 -8.79
N PHE A 28 7.63 -29.69 -9.54
CA PHE A 28 6.95 -28.64 -10.29
C PHE A 28 5.91 -27.91 -9.44
N ARG A 29 5.92 -26.57 -9.52
CA ARG A 29 4.90 -25.71 -8.92
C ARG A 29 4.27 -24.79 -9.95
N LYS A 30 3.00 -24.44 -9.72
CA LYS A 30 2.27 -23.43 -10.47
C LYS A 30 2.37 -22.09 -9.75
N LEU A 31 2.76 -21.04 -10.46
CA LEU A 31 2.70 -19.66 -9.97
C LEU A 31 1.79 -18.83 -10.87
N ASN A 32 1.16 -17.83 -10.29
CA ASN A 32 0.43 -16.82 -11.06
C ASN A 32 1.43 -16.09 -11.98
N HIS A 33 1.08 -15.98 -13.26
CA HIS A 33 1.90 -15.35 -14.32
C HIS A 33 3.21 -16.07 -14.71
N ALA A 34 3.41 -17.31 -14.26
CA ALA A 34 4.49 -18.18 -14.72
C ALA A 34 3.96 -19.36 -15.53
N GLN A 35 4.72 -19.79 -16.55
CA GLN A 35 4.46 -21.03 -17.25
C GLN A 35 4.69 -22.22 -16.30
N PHE A 36 5.80 -22.18 -15.56
CA PHE A 36 6.12 -23.16 -14.51
C PHE A 36 7.22 -22.67 -13.58
N GLN A 37 7.31 -23.27 -12.40
CA GLN A 37 8.51 -23.26 -11.56
C GLN A 37 8.93 -24.69 -11.26
N VAL A 38 10.24 -24.92 -11.19
CA VAL A 38 10.84 -26.14 -10.66
C VAL A 38 11.66 -25.84 -9.41
N ARG A 39 11.64 -26.78 -8.47
CA ARG A 39 12.53 -26.80 -7.31
C ARG A 39 13.33 -28.10 -7.28
N ALA A 40 14.58 -27.97 -6.87
CA ALA A 40 15.48 -29.04 -6.47
C ALA A 40 16.22 -28.60 -5.19
N ASP A 41 17.01 -29.47 -4.57
CA ASP A 41 17.67 -29.18 -3.30
C ASP A 41 18.47 -27.87 -3.34
N GLY A 42 17.92 -26.84 -2.69
CA GLY A 42 18.48 -25.49 -2.64
C GLY A 42 18.45 -24.69 -3.95
N LEU A 43 17.75 -25.13 -5.00
CA LEU A 43 17.66 -24.48 -6.31
C LEU A 43 16.19 -24.20 -6.69
N THR A 44 15.92 -23.03 -7.27
CA THR A 44 14.63 -22.69 -7.88
C THR A 44 14.83 -22.12 -9.27
N ALA A 45 14.10 -22.62 -10.27
CA ALA A 45 14.02 -22.03 -11.60
C ALA A 45 12.57 -21.69 -11.97
N SER A 46 12.31 -20.45 -12.34
CA SER A 46 10.96 -19.94 -12.65
C SER A 46 10.90 -19.39 -14.06
N MET A 47 10.01 -19.96 -14.88
CA MET A 47 9.78 -19.58 -16.27
C MET A 47 8.50 -18.75 -16.37
N TYR A 48 8.62 -17.48 -16.74
CA TYR A 48 7.51 -16.53 -16.82
C TYR A 48 6.85 -16.50 -18.20
N ASN A 49 5.58 -16.10 -18.25
CA ASN A 49 4.84 -15.96 -19.52
C ASN A 49 5.49 -14.96 -20.50
N SER A 50 6.31 -14.04 -19.98
CA SER A 50 7.07 -13.08 -20.78
C SER A 50 8.29 -13.68 -21.51
N GLY A 51 8.61 -14.97 -21.32
CA GLY A 51 9.84 -15.57 -21.84
C GLY A 51 11.05 -15.41 -20.92
N LYS A 52 10.89 -14.82 -19.73
CA LYS A 52 11.97 -14.65 -18.75
C LYS A 52 12.14 -15.94 -17.94
N LEU A 53 13.35 -16.48 -17.88
CA LEU A 53 13.75 -17.54 -16.96
C LEU A 53 14.61 -16.94 -15.84
N VAL A 54 14.27 -17.23 -14.59
CA VAL A 54 15.04 -16.83 -13.42
C VAL A 54 15.48 -18.07 -12.65
N VAL A 55 16.79 -18.24 -12.45
CA VAL A 55 17.38 -19.38 -11.74
C VAL A 55 18.16 -18.88 -10.53
N GLN A 56 17.85 -19.43 -9.36
CA GLN A 56 18.36 -18.99 -8.07
C GLN A 56 18.71 -20.18 -7.18
N GLY A 57 19.68 -19.97 -6.29
CA GLY A 57 20.03 -20.94 -5.26
C GLY A 57 21.39 -21.61 -5.46
N LYS A 58 21.60 -22.72 -4.74
CA LYS A 58 22.84 -23.50 -4.82
C LYS A 58 22.96 -24.13 -6.20
N ASN A 59 24.17 -24.14 -6.76
CA ASN A 59 24.49 -24.73 -8.07
C ASN A 59 23.70 -24.15 -9.25
N ALA A 60 23.15 -22.93 -9.14
CA ALA A 60 22.39 -22.29 -10.20
C ALA A 60 23.18 -22.16 -11.51
N GLU A 61 24.48 -21.87 -11.42
CA GLU A 61 25.38 -21.82 -12.59
C GLU A 61 25.47 -23.16 -13.32
N ALA A 62 25.78 -24.24 -12.59
CA ALA A 62 25.87 -25.59 -13.15
C ALA A 62 24.54 -26.03 -13.77
N TRP A 63 23.41 -25.71 -13.12
CA TRP A 63 22.09 -25.97 -13.66
C TRP A 63 21.85 -25.21 -14.97
N CYS A 64 22.23 -23.93 -15.04
CA CYS A 64 22.07 -23.14 -16.26
C CYS A 64 22.92 -23.69 -17.41
N VAL A 65 24.18 -24.07 -17.15
CA VAL A 65 25.03 -24.73 -18.15
C VAL A 65 24.38 -26.01 -18.67
N GLN A 66 23.84 -26.83 -17.77
CA GLN A 66 23.23 -28.12 -18.12
C GLN A 66 21.93 -27.99 -18.93
N TYR A 67 21.03 -27.08 -18.51
CA TYR A 67 19.65 -27.05 -19.04
C TYR A 67 19.40 -25.91 -20.03
N VAL A 68 20.16 -24.82 -19.96
CA VAL A 68 20.01 -23.63 -20.83
C VAL A 68 21.10 -23.57 -21.91
N GLY A 69 22.32 -24.06 -21.63
CA GLY A 69 23.46 -24.06 -22.56
C GLY A 69 24.20 -22.72 -22.65
N ASP A 70 25.05 -22.55 -23.67
CA ASP A 70 25.96 -21.40 -23.90
C ASP A 70 25.25 -20.10 -24.33
N LYS A 71 24.03 -19.87 -23.84
CA LYS A 71 23.32 -18.61 -24.07
C LYS A 71 23.93 -17.51 -23.20
N PRO A 72 24.12 -16.28 -23.72
CA PRO A 72 24.59 -15.17 -22.89
C PRO A 72 23.58 -14.95 -21.76
N ALA A 73 23.99 -15.34 -20.55
CA ALA A 73 23.28 -15.00 -19.34
C ALA A 73 23.38 -13.48 -19.15
N SER A 74 22.27 -12.84 -18.79
CA SER A 74 22.41 -11.51 -18.21
C SER A 74 22.96 -11.73 -16.79
N GLU A 75 24.28 -11.62 -16.65
CA GLU A 75 24.92 -11.55 -15.34
C GLU A 75 24.43 -10.27 -14.67
N THR A 76 23.47 -10.41 -13.75
CA THR A 76 23.18 -9.33 -12.82
C THR A 76 24.26 -9.35 -11.74
N LYS A 77 25.39 -8.67 -12.01
CA LYS A 77 26.11 -8.03 -10.91
C LYS A 77 25.11 -7.10 -10.20
N PRO A 78 25.20 -6.89 -8.87
CA PRO A 78 24.44 -5.83 -8.23
C PRO A 78 24.92 -4.53 -8.87
N VAL A 79 24.16 -4.05 -9.85
CA VAL A 79 24.33 -2.72 -10.42
C VAL A 79 23.94 -1.80 -9.27
N PRO A 80 24.77 -0.81 -8.88
CA PRO A 80 24.29 0.28 -8.06
C PRO A 80 23.08 0.84 -8.79
N ILE A 81 21.89 0.63 -8.25
CA ILE A 81 20.68 1.21 -8.82
C ILE A 81 20.91 2.71 -8.70
N GLU A 82 21.12 3.40 -9.83
CA GLU A 82 20.97 4.85 -9.84
C GLU A 82 19.54 5.10 -9.39
N ILE A 83 19.40 5.53 -8.13
CA ILE A 83 18.11 5.84 -7.52
C ILE A 83 17.57 7.05 -8.25
N THR A 84 16.75 6.80 -9.26
CA THR A 84 15.92 7.82 -9.89
C THR A 84 14.59 7.89 -9.13
N PRO A 85 13.95 9.08 -9.05
CA PRO A 85 12.64 9.20 -8.43
C PRO A 85 11.65 8.20 -9.04
N GLY A 86 11.12 7.30 -8.20
CA GLY A 86 10.18 6.26 -8.61
C GLY A 86 10.74 4.89 -8.97
N ASN A 87 12.07 4.69 -8.92
CA ASN A 87 12.67 3.40 -9.27
C ASN A 87 13.70 2.91 -8.23
N TRP A 88 13.34 3.01 -6.95
CA TRP A 88 14.11 2.50 -5.81
C TRP A 88 13.50 1.20 -5.27
N PRO A 89 14.31 0.28 -4.72
CA PRO A 89 13.78 -0.95 -4.15
C PRO A 89 12.91 -0.65 -2.93
N PRO A 90 11.80 -1.39 -2.68
CA PRO A 90 10.90 -1.12 -1.54
C PRO A 90 11.51 -1.14 -0.13
N SER A 91 12.81 -1.42 -0.02
CA SER A 91 13.57 -1.62 1.21
C SER A 91 14.53 -0.47 1.57
N VAL A 92 14.33 0.73 1.02
CA VAL A 92 15.17 1.91 1.31
C VAL A 92 14.48 2.82 2.32
N ASP A 93 15.26 3.59 3.08
CA ASP A 93 14.77 4.62 4.00
C ASP A 93 13.72 5.51 3.31
N ALA A 94 12.46 5.36 3.71
CA ALA A 94 11.34 5.92 2.98
C ALA A 94 10.16 6.28 3.89
N ILE A 95 9.43 7.30 3.44
CA ILE A 95 8.13 7.67 3.98
C ILE A 95 7.06 7.09 3.06
N GLY A 96 6.09 6.38 3.63
CA GLY A 96 4.87 5.97 2.97
C GLY A 96 3.68 6.73 3.53
N SER A 97 2.67 7.02 2.71
CA SER A 97 1.40 7.57 3.20
C SER A 97 0.20 6.96 2.50
N ASP A 98 -0.91 6.82 3.24
CA ASP A 98 -2.16 6.24 2.77
C ASP A 98 -3.36 6.81 3.56
N GLU A 99 -4.57 6.59 3.04
CA GLU A 99 -5.83 7.08 3.63
C GLU A 99 -6.85 5.98 3.95
N ALA A 100 -7.75 6.28 4.89
CA ALA A 100 -8.93 5.49 5.18
C ALA A 100 -10.17 6.38 5.40
N GLY A 101 -11.36 5.83 5.12
CA GLY A 101 -12.63 6.55 5.30
C GLY A 101 -13.11 7.33 4.07
N LYS A 102 -12.32 7.39 3.00
CA LYS A 102 -12.66 8.15 1.78
C LYS A 102 -13.98 7.71 1.13
N GLY A 103 -14.31 6.43 1.18
CA GLY A 103 -15.51 5.85 0.56
C GLY A 103 -16.68 5.65 1.52
N ASP A 104 -16.53 6.00 2.79
CA ASP A 104 -17.49 5.73 3.85
C ASP A 104 -18.45 6.91 4.03
N SER A 105 -19.75 6.61 4.11
CA SER A 105 -20.79 7.64 4.23
C SER A 105 -20.79 8.30 5.61
N PHE A 106 -20.70 7.46 6.66
CA PHE A 106 -20.47 7.88 8.03
C PHE A 106 -18.97 8.07 8.29
N GLY A 107 -18.64 8.86 9.30
CA GLY A 107 -17.25 9.21 9.59
C GLY A 107 -16.69 10.25 8.63
N GLY A 108 -15.54 10.80 8.99
CA GLY A 108 -14.77 11.71 8.15
C GLY A 108 -13.64 10.97 7.44
N LEU A 109 -12.42 11.48 7.54
CA LEU A 109 -11.28 11.01 6.76
C LEU A 109 -10.03 10.93 7.62
N VAL A 110 -9.27 9.86 7.48
CA VAL A 110 -8.01 9.65 8.19
C VAL A 110 -6.90 9.48 7.17
N VAL A 111 -5.83 10.23 7.32
CA VAL A 111 -4.60 10.06 6.54
C VAL A 111 -3.46 9.81 7.52
N SER A 112 -2.60 8.86 7.19
CA SER A 112 -1.37 8.62 7.95
C SER A 112 -0.16 8.60 7.04
N ALA A 113 0.97 9.02 7.58
CA ALA A 113 2.29 8.77 7.01
C ALA A 113 3.14 8.01 8.02
N VAL A 114 4.00 7.13 7.52
CA VAL A 114 4.96 6.33 8.29
C VAL A 114 6.33 6.44 7.64
N GLY A 115 7.35 6.71 8.44
CA GLY A 115 8.75 6.71 8.06
C GLY A 115 9.44 5.44 8.53
N LEU A 116 10.03 4.69 7.60
CA LEU A 116 10.86 3.54 7.89
C LEU A 116 12.31 3.85 7.54
N THR A 117 13.19 3.73 8.52
CA THR A 117 14.64 3.61 8.35
C THR A 117 15.01 2.15 8.08
N SER A 118 16.24 1.89 7.65
CA SER A 118 16.74 0.54 7.41
C SER A 118 16.58 -0.38 8.65
N GLU A 119 16.78 0.17 9.85
CA GLU A 119 16.60 -0.54 11.12
C GLU A 119 15.12 -0.89 11.39
N THR A 120 14.25 0.11 11.34
CA THR A 120 12.80 -0.09 11.59
C THR A 120 12.14 -0.92 10.51
N LEU A 121 12.63 -0.85 9.27
CA LEU A 121 12.18 -1.68 8.17
C LEU A 121 12.45 -3.17 8.43
N ASP A 122 13.61 -3.54 8.97
CA ASP A 122 13.92 -4.93 9.32
C ASP A 122 13.11 -5.43 10.51
N LEU A 123 12.75 -4.55 11.44
CA LEU A 123 11.83 -4.86 12.53
C LEU A 123 10.41 -5.12 11.98
N VAL A 124 9.87 -4.23 11.15
CA VAL A 124 8.53 -4.36 10.58
C VAL A 124 8.39 -5.58 9.67
N LYS A 125 9.46 -5.97 8.94
CA LYS A 125 9.46 -7.21 8.14
C LYS A 125 9.19 -8.49 8.95
N GLN A 126 9.40 -8.47 10.27
CA GLN A 126 9.13 -9.61 11.16
C GLN A 126 7.65 -9.71 11.55
N THR A 127 6.85 -8.70 11.21
CA THR A 127 5.39 -8.68 11.43
C THR A 127 4.64 -9.30 10.26
N THR A 128 3.32 -9.43 10.41
CA THR A 128 2.41 -9.87 9.34
C THR A 128 1.87 -8.71 8.50
N ILE A 129 2.44 -7.50 8.61
CA ILE A 129 1.95 -6.32 7.91
C ILE A 129 2.11 -6.52 6.40
N CYS A 130 0.99 -6.43 5.70
CA CYS A 130 0.89 -6.48 4.24
C CYS A 130 -0.15 -5.44 3.78
N ASP A 131 -0.73 -5.61 2.60
CA ASP A 131 -1.87 -4.80 2.16
C ASP A 131 -3.00 -4.89 3.20
N SER A 132 -3.37 -3.75 3.80
CA SER A 132 -4.39 -3.66 4.85
C SER A 132 -5.75 -4.20 4.40
N LYS A 133 -6.04 -4.18 3.09
CA LYS A 133 -7.26 -4.73 2.51
C LYS A 133 -7.34 -6.26 2.61
N GLN A 134 -6.21 -6.92 2.87
CA GLN A 134 -6.11 -8.35 3.11
C GLN A 134 -6.06 -8.69 4.60
N MET A 135 -6.02 -7.68 5.48
CA MET A 135 -5.96 -7.83 6.92
C MET A 135 -7.35 -7.67 7.52
N ASN A 136 -7.63 -8.42 8.57
CA ASN A 136 -8.87 -8.23 9.32
C ASN A 136 -8.74 -7.02 10.26
N ASP A 137 -9.86 -6.35 10.53
CA ASP A 137 -9.88 -5.13 11.35
C ASP A 137 -9.32 -5.37 12.77
N SER A 138 -9.52 -6.57 13.35
CA SER A 138 -8.97 -6.93 14.66
C SER A 138 -7.45 -6.96 14.69
N LEU A 139 -6.80 -7.51 13.67
CA LEU A 139 -5.35 -7.56 13.53
C LEU A 139 -4.79 -6.16 13.29
N ILE A 140 -5.49 -5.33 12.51
CA ILE A 140 -5.12 -3.92 12.31
C ILE A 140 -5.10 -3.16 13.64
N LEU A 141 -6.15 -3.29 14.46
CA LEU A 141 -6.22 -2.65 15.78
C LEU A 141 -5.18 -3.19 16.76
N GLN A 142 -4.75 -4.45 16.63
CA GLN A 142 -3.66 -5.03 17.43
C GLN A 142 -2.28 -4.53 16.99
N LEU A 143 -2.05 -4.36 15.69
CA LEU A 143 -0.74 -3.96 15.15
C LEU A 143 -0.51 -2.45 15.21
N ALA A 144 -1.56 -1.63 15.15
CA ALA A 144 -1.41 -0.18 15.13
C ALA A 144 -0.72 0.40 16.38
N PRO A 145 -1.03 -0.02 17.63
CA PRO A 145 -0.29 0.42 18.81
C PRO A 145 1.20 0.08 18.73
N TRP A 146 1.52 -1.16 18.32
CA TRP A 146 2.90 -1.59 18.15
C TRP A 146 3.63 -0.74 17.10
N LEU A 147 3.00 -0.45 15.95
CA LEU A 147 3.59 0.45 14.95
C LEU A 147 3.87 1.83 15.55
N LYS A 148 2.90 2.45 16.23
CA LYS A 148 3.04 3.78 16.85
C LYS A 148 4.23 3.85 17.82
N GLU A 149 4.61 2.74 18.46
CA GLU A 149 5.75 2.67 19.38
C GLU A 149 7.12 2.50 18.69
N HIS A 150 7.15 1.97 17.46
CA HIS A 150 8.39 1.50 16.82
C HIS A 150 8.78 2.25 15.54
N VAL A 151 7.88 3.05 14.96
CA VAL A 151 8.16 3.79 13.72
C VAL A 151 7.82 5.28 13.87
N SER A 152 8.50 6.12 13.09
CA SER A 152 8.11 7.53 12.97
C SER A 152 6.79 7.62 12.20
N TYR A 153 5.83 8.36 12.72
CA TYR A 153 4.53 8.50 12.07
C TYR A 153 3.88 9.86 12.33
N LYS A 154 2.90 10.19 11.50
CA LYS A 154 1.94 11.27 11.75
C LYS A 154 0.60 10.86 11.17
N THR A 155 -0.46 11.09 11.93
CA THR A 155 -1.84 10.80 11.53
C THR A 155 -2.66 12.06 11.70
N VAL A 156 -3.41 12.43 10.66
CA VAL A 156 -4.46 13.45 10.72
C VAL A 156 -5.80 12.75 10.64
N ASN A 157 -6.63 12.98 11.66
CA ASN A 157 -7.95 12.39 11.80
C ASN A 157 -9.02 13.49 11.75
N LEU A 158 -9.72 13.63 10.64
CA LEU A 158 -10.84 14.56 10.50
C LEU A 158 -12.14 13.83 10.81
N PHE A 159 -12.81 14.22 11.90
CA PHE A 159 -14.18 13.81 12.19
C PHE A 159 -15.16 14.46 11.20
N PRO A 160 -16.41 13.96 11.07
CA PRO A 160 -17.34 14.42 10.03
C PRO A 160 -17.53 15.94 9.96
N ALA A 161 -17.60 16.63 11.10
CA ALA A 161 -17.82 18.07 11.13
C ALA A 161 -16.65 18.83 10.48
N ASP A 162 -15.43 18.51 10.91
CA ASP A 162 -14.22 19.10 10.36
C ASP A 162 -14.00 18.67 8.92
N TYR A 163 -14.27 17.40 8.58
CA TYR A 163 -14.22 16.91 7.20
C TYR A 163 -15.10 17.75 6.28
N ASN A 164 -16.37 17.99 6.65
CA ASN A 164 -17.30 18.74 5.81
C ASN A 164 -16.87 20.21 5.65
N ALA A 165 -16.37 20.83 6.72
CA ALA A 165 -15.85 22.20 6.68
C ALA A 165 -14.58 22.31 5.81
N GLN A 166 -13.64 21.37 6.00
CA GLN A 166 -12.40 21.32 5.23
C GLN A 166 -12.68 21.03 3.76
N TRP A 167 -13.54 20.06 3.45
CA TRP A 167 -13.95 19.75 2.08
C TRP A 167 -14.49 20.98 1.34
N ALA A 168 -15.37 21.76 2.00
CA ALA A 168 -15.91 22.99 1.42
C ALA A 168 -14.82 24.05 1.18
N SER A 169 -13.92 24.25 2.16
CA SER A 169 -12.81 25.20 2.02
C SER A 169 -11.77 24.81 0.95
N HIS A 170 -11.72 23.53 0.55
CA HIS A 170 -10.82 23.02 -0.49
C HIS A 170 -11.49 22.97 -1.88
N GLY A 171 -12.51 23.81 -2.10
CA GLY A 171 -13.20 23.95 -3.38
C GLY A 171 -14.04 22.73 -3.74
N ASP A 172 -14.71 22.15 -2.75
CA ASP A 172 -15.63 21.01 -2.90
C ASP A 172 -14.99 19.77 -3.55
N ASN A 173 -13.69 19.58 -3.32
CA ASN A 173 -12.91 18.51 -3.95
C ASN A 173 -12.10 17.72 -2.93
N VAL A 174 -12.51 16.46 -2.73
CA VAL A 174 -11.84 15.54 -1.79
C VAL A 174 -10.37 15.29 -2.14
N ASN A 175 -9.99 15.34 -3.42
CA ASN A 175 -8.60 15.13 -3.82
C ASN A 175 -7.69 16.33 -3.45
N ASN A 176 -8.24 17.55 -3.38
CA ASN A 176 -7.49 18.71 -2.89
C ASN A 176 -7.26 18.54 -1.38
N LEU A 177 -8.31 18.22 -0.62
CA LEU A 177 -8.20 17.94 0.82
C LEU A 177 -7.22 16.80 1.12
N LEU A 178 -7.32 15.69 0.40
CA LEU A 178 -6.37 14.57 0.52
C LEU A 178 -4.95 15.02 0.26
N THR A 179 -4.71 15.81 -0.79
CA THR A 179 -3.37 16.31 -1.10
C THR A 179 -2.77 17.04 0.10
N ASP A 180 -3.51 17.95 0.70
CA ASP A 180 -3.03 18.75 1.83
C ASP A 180 -2.81 17.88 3.08
N MET A 181 -3.70 16.93 3.36
CA MET A 181 -3.54 15.99 4.48
C MET A 181 -2.34 15.06 4.31
N HIS A 182 -2.10 14.52 3.10
CA HIS A 182 -0.93 13.71 2.80
C HIS A 182 0.36 14.52 2.96
N VAL A 183 0.39 15.74 2.40
CA VAL A 183 1.53 16.65 2.51
C VAL A 183 1.84 16.97 3.97
N ASP A 184 0.83 17.26 4.78
CA ASP A 184 0.99 17.56 6.20
C ASP A 184 1.53 16.37 7.01
N CYS A 185 1.00 15.17 6.76
CA CYS A 185 1.49 13.95 7.39
C CYS A 185 2.94 13.66 6.99
N ILE A 186 3.26 13.72 5.70
CA ILE A 186 4.60 13.45 5.17
C ILE A 186 5.63 14.42 5.74
N LYS A 187 5.31 15.73 5.79
CA LYS A 187 6.21 16.73 6.39
C LYS A 187 6.49 16.47 7.86
N GLY A 188 5.45 16.17 8.64
CA GLY A 188 5.64 15.87 10.06
C GLY A 188 6.44 14.60 10.32
N VAL A 189 6.40 13.61 9.43
CA VAL A 189 7.30 12.44 9.51
C VAL A 189 8.72 12.79 9.07
N ALA A 190 8.88 13.61 8.02
CA ALA A 190 10.19 14.04 7.53
C ALA A 190 11.00 14.83 8.58
N GLU A 191 10.34 15.48 9.53
CA GLU A 191 10.97 16.15 10.67
C GLU A 191 11.51 15.18 11.74
N GLN A 192 11.08 13.91 11.73
CA GLN A 192 11.42 12.90 12.74
C GLN A 192 12.61 12.02 12.34
N GLY A 193 13.21 12.23 11.16
CA GLY A 193 14.30 11.37 10.69
C GLY A 193 14.84 11.77 9.33
N GLN A 194 15.80 10.99 8.82
CA GLN A 194 16.38 11.19 7.50
C GLN A 194 15.83 10.15 6.52
N TYR A 195 15.12 10.62 5.50
CA TYR A 195 14.51 9.77 4.47
C TYR A 195 14.93 10.27 3.10
N LYS A 196 15.12 9.34 2.16
CA LYS A 196 15.53 9.67 0.78
C LYS A 196 14.38 9.55 -0.20
N ASN A 197 13.33 8.84 0.17
CA ASN A 197 12.21 8.54 -0.70
C ASN A 197 10.88 8.79 0.01
N ILE A 198 9.90 9.24 -0.76
CA ILE A 198 8.50 9.30 -0.38
C ILE A 198 7.70 8.49 -1.40
N VAL A 199 6.76 7.69 -0.93
CA VAL A 199 5.83 6.95 -1.78
C VAL A 199 4.40 7.10 -1.28
N VAL A 200 3.48 7.31 -2.23
CA VAL A 200 2.07 7.54 -1.97
C VAL A 200 1.24 6.75 -2.99
N ASP A 201 0.14 6.13 -2.56
CA ASP A 201 -0.80 5.53 -3.50
C ASP A 201 -1.45 6.62 -4.35
N ARG A 202 -1.48 6.40 -5.66
CA ARG A 202 -1.89 7.44 -6.59
C ARG A 202 -3.41 7.59 -6.59
N PHE A 203 -3.92 8.63 -5.93
CA PHE A 203 -5.34 8.99 -5.97
C PHE A 203 -5.71 10.02 -7.06
N SER A 204 -4.72 10.60 -7.75
CA SER A 204 -4.93 11.58 -8.83
C SER A 204 -3.90 11.46 -9.96
N PRO A 205 -4.30 11.56 -11.24
CA PRO A 205 -3.36 11.52 -12.36
C PRO A 205 -2.45 12.77 -12.42
N ARG A 206 -2.80 13.83 -11.68
CA ARG A 206 -2.06 15.10 -11.70
C ARG A 206 -0.82 15.11 -10.80
N LEU A 207 -0.57 14.03 -10.05
CA LEU A 207 0.52 13.91 -9.08
C LEU A 207 0.60 15.10 -8.12
N PRO A 208 -0.49 15.40 -7.40
CA PRO A 208 -0.60 16.63 -6.62
C PRO A 208 0.31 16.65 -5.39
N VAL A 209 0.64 15.49 -4.80
CA VAL A 209 1.52 15.42 -3.63
C VAL A 209 2.96 15.72 -4.04
N SER A 210 3.45 15.09 -5.10
CA SER A 210 4.77 15.38 -5.69
C SER A 210 4.93 16.87 -6.01
N LYS A 211 3.90 17.50 -6.59
CA LYS A 211 3.93 18.94 -6.91
C LYS A 211 4.03 19.83 -5.67
N ASN A 212 3.27 19.53 -4.63
CA ASN A 212 3.29 20.32 -3.39
C ASN A 212 4.58 20.13 -2.59
N LEU A 213 5.17 18.94 -2.62
CA LEU A 213 6.38 18.63 -1.88
C LEU A 213 7.66 19.13 -2.57
N ALA A 214 7.64 19.34 -3.90
CA ALA A 214 8.82 19.75 -4.66
C ALA A 214 9.56 20.98 -4.08
N THR A 215 8.84 21.94 -3.49
CA THR A 215 9.45 23.15 -2.89
C THR A 215 9.83 22.96 -1.42
N SER A 216 9.13 22.08 -0.70
CA SER A 216 9.28 21.95 0.75
C SER A 216 10.17 20.80 1.19
N LEU A 217 10.32 19.77 0.35
CA LEU A 217 11.23 18.64 0.54
C LEU A 217 11.98 18.36 -0.79
N PRO A 218 12.76 19.34 -1.30
CA PRO A 218 13.39 19.25 -2.63
C PRO A 218 14.40 18.11 -2.76
N ASP A 219 15.00 17.67 -1.64
CA ASP A 219 16.05 16.66 -1.61
C ASP A 219 15.51 15.21 -1.44
N ILE A 220 14.20 15.04 -1.31
CA ILE A 220 13.56 13.74 -1.12
C ILE A 220 12.81 13.34 -2.39
N ALA A 221 13.12 12.15 -2.93
CA ALA A 221 12.49 11.67 -4.16
C ALA A 221 11.04 11.23 -3.92
N VAL A 222 10.07 11.95 -4.51
CA VAL A 222 8.64 11.65 -4.33
C VAL A 222 8.09 10.78 -5.47
N THR A 223 7.39 9.71 -5.12
CA THR A 223 6.78 8.76 -6.05
C THR A 223 5.28 8.59 -5.77
N GLU A 224 4.44 9.00 -6.70
CA GLU A 224 3.01 8.68 -6.68
C GLU A 224 2.71 7.59 -7.70
N LYS A 225 2.38 6.37 -7.27
CA LYS A 225 2.11 5.24 -8.17
C LYS A 225 0.93 4.40 -7.71
N PRO A 226 0.20 3.75 -8.64
CA PRO A 226 -0.78 2.75 -8.26
C PRO A 226 -0.10 1.56 -7.58
N ARG A 227 -0.83 0.91 -6.66
CA ARG A 227 -0.38 -0.25 -5.91
C ARG A 227 0.84 0.05 -5.04
N ALA A 228 0.84 1.22 -4.42
CA ALA A 228 1.93 1.65 -3.57
C ALA A 228 2.06 0.82 -2.28
N GLU A 229 1.03 0.05 -1.91
CA GLU A 229 1.06 -0.89 -0.78
C GLU A 229 2.14 -1.98 -0.88
N GLU A 230 2.78 -2.16 -2.04
CA GLU A 230 3.98 -3.01 -2.17
C GLU A 230 5.19 -2.46 -1.39
N PHE A 231 5.16 -1.17 -1.04
CA PHE A 231 6.14 -0.53 -0.17
C PHE A 231 5.69 -0.66 1.28
N LEU A 232 6.54 -1.26 2.11
CA LEU A 232 6.20 -1.58 3.49
C LEU A 232 5.82 -0.32 4.30
N ALA A 233 6.43 0.83 4.00
CA ALA A 233 6.07 2.10 4.63
C ALA A 233 4.62 2.53 4.30
N VAL A 234 4.15 2.29 3.07
CA VAL A 234 2.76 2.57 2.67
C VAL A 234 1.81 1.57 3.31
N ALA A 235 2.17 0.29 3.34
CA ALA A 235 1.41 -0.74 4.05
C ALA A 235 1.23 -0.39 5.54
N CYS A 236 2.29 0.07 6.22
CA CYS A 236 2.20 0.55 7.61
C CYS A 236 1.31 1.78 7.75
N ALA A 237 1.44 2.75 6.84
CA ALA A 237 0.58 3.93 6.82
C ALA A 237 -0.91 3.54 6.63
N SER A 238 -1.18 2.55 5.78
CA SER A 238 -2.50 1.99 5.56
C SER A 238 -3.09 1.37 6.82
N VAL A 239 -2.29 0.59 7.56
CA VAL A 239 -2.68 0.02 8.85
C VAL A 239 -3.03 1.13 9.85
N LEU A 240 -2.18 2.16 9.99
CA LEU A 240 -2.44 3.27 10.92
C LEU A 240 -3.66 4.10 10.51
N ALA A 241 -3.84 4.39 9.23
CA ALA A 241 -5.00 5.12 8.73
C ALA A 241 -6.29 4.33 8.97
N ARG A 242 -6.28 3.03 8.66
CA ARG A 242 -7.43 2.15 8.89
C ARG A 242 -7.76 2.01 10.37
N ALA A 243 -6.76 1.81 11.23
CA ALA A 243 -6.97 1.78 12.68
C ALA A 243 -7.58 3.08 13.19
N GLY A 244 -7.02 4.24 12.82
CA GLY A 244 -7.56 5.54 13.22
C GLY A 244 -8.99 5.78 12.71
N PHE A 245 -9.35 5.24 11.55
CA PHE A 245 -10.72 5.31 11.04
C PHE A 245 -11.68 4.39 11.81
N LEU A 246 -11.25 3.18 12.17
CA LEU A 246 -12.04 2.27 13.00
C LEU A 246 -12.27 2.86 14.40
N GLU A 247 -11.24 3.42 15.03
CA GLU A 247 -11.32 4.15 16.30
C GLU A 247 -12.29 5.35 16.20
N GLN A 248 -12.27 6.07 15.07
CA GLN A 248 -13.22 7.16 14.81
C GLN A 248 -14.67 6.65 14.74
N ILE A 249 -14.91 5.53 14.05
CA ILE A 249 -16.24 4.95 13.89
C ILE A 249 -16.78 4.43 15.23
N GLU A 250 -15.94 3.82 16.06
CA GLU A 250 -16.28 3.43 17.43
C GLU A 250 -16.67 4.65 18.27
N THR A 251 -15.82 5.69 18.27
CA THR A 251 -16.11 6.95 18.97
C THR A 251 -17.42 7.58 18.52
N LEU A 252 -17.68 7.60 17.21
CA LEU A 252 -18.95 8.10 16.66
C LEU A 252 -20.14 7.23 17.06
N SER A 253 -19.96 5.91 17.12
CA SER A 253 -21.02 4.99 17.52
C SER A 253 -21.47 5.26 18.96
N GLU A 254 -20.51 5.48 19.86
CA GLU A 254 -20.77 5.85 21.25
C GLU A 254 -21.46 7.23 21.35
N GLN A 255 -20.91 8.25 20.68
CA GLN A 255 -21.45 9.61 20.73
C GLN A 255 -22.86 9.72 20.16
N LEU A 256 -23.17 8.92 19.13
CA LEU A 256 -24.47 8.94 18.45
C LEU A 256 -25.46 7.93 19.02
N GLY A 257 -25.04 7.01 19.91
CA GLY A 257 -25.89 5.92 20.39
C GLY A 257 -26.41 5.03 19.25
N LEU A 258 -25.57 4.78 18.25
CA LEU A 258 -25.91 4.10 17.00
C LEU A 258 -24.77 3.17 16.60
N ASP A 259 -25.06 1.96 16.13
CA ASP A 259 -24.06 1.15 15.44
C ASP A 259 -23.76 1.77 14.07
N VAL A 260 -22.65 2.52 13.97
CA VAL A 260 -22.28 3.24 12.74
C VAL A 260 -21.70 2.25 11.72
N PRO A 261 -22.34 2.06 10.56
CA PRO A 261 -21.85 1.12 9.56
C PRO A 261 -20.69 1.71 8.74
N LEU A 262 -19.76 0.84 8.35
CA LEU A 262 -18.76 1.14 7.34
C LEU A 262 -19.35 1.14 5.92
N GLY A 263 -18.68 1.83 5.02
CA GLY A 263 -18.95 1.92 3.59
C GLY A 263 -20.08 2.89 3.24
N SER A 264 -20.59 2.73 2.02
CA SER A 264 -21.68 3.55 1.45
C SER A 264 -22.82 2.70 0.86
N GLY A 265 -22.90 1.43 1.28
CA GLY A 265 -23.78 0.42 0.70
C GLY A 265 -25.06 0.16 1.49
N ARG A 266 -25.56 -1.08 1.38
CA ARG A 266 -26.82 -1.54 1.99
C ARG A 266 -26.98 -1.25 3.50
N PRO A 267 -25.93 -1.28 4.34
CA PRO A 267 -26.09 -0.99 5.77
C PRO A 267 -26.37 0.48 6.09
N VAL A 268 -26.06 1.41 5.19
CA VAL A 268 -26.11 2.86 5.47
C VAL A 268 -27.55 3.40 5.59
N PRO A 269 -28.52 3.11 4.69
CA PRO A 269 -29.86 3.67 4.81
C PRO A 269 -30.59 3.32 6.12
N PRO A 270 -30.56 2.08 6.64
CA PRO A 270 -31.11 1.77 7.96
C PRO A 270 -30.48 2.59 9.09
N ALA A 271 -29.16 2.78 9.06
CA ALA A 271 -28.46 3.59 10.06
C ALA A 271 -28.82 5.09 9.97
N LEU A 272 -29.05 5.63 8.76
CA LEU A 272 -29.53 7.01 8.59
C LEU A 272 -30.95 7.19 9.15
N HIS A 273 -31.85 6.22 8.94
CA HIS A 273 -33.17 6.24 9.58
C HIS A 273 -33.05 6.23 11.09
N ARG A 274 -32.21 5.35 11.64
CA ARG A 274 -32.00 5.25 13.08
C ARG A 274 -31.39 6.52 13.68
N TYR A 275 -30.41 7.12 12.99
CA TYR A 275 -29.86 8.42 13.37
C TYR A 275 -30.98 9.47 13.44
N ARG A 276 -31.84 9.56 12.42
CA ARG A 276 -32.95 10.53 12.38
C ARG A 276 -33.94 10.32 13.51
N ASP A 277 -34.22 9.07 13.88
CA ASP A 277 -35.14 8.76 14.97
C ASP A 277 -34.59 9.22 16.34
N ILE A 278 -33.26 9.17 16.53
CA ILE A 278 -32.60 9.56 17.78
C ILE A 278 -32.34 11.07 17.82
N HIS A 279 -31.82 11.64 16.74
CA HIS A 279 -31.24 13.00 16.69
C HIS A 279 -32.09 14.00 15.89
N GLY A 280 -33.15 13.55 15.25
CA GLY A 280 -33.97 14.36 14.35
C GLY A 280 -33.27 14.70 13.03
N ASN A 281 -33.75 15.75 12.35
CA ASN A 281 -33.21 16.19 11.05
C ASN A 281 -32.04 17.19 11.15
N GLY A 282 -31.48 17.39 12.34
CA GLY A 282 -30.37 18.30 12.57
C GLY A 282 -29.02 17.61 12.61
N LYS A 283 -27.95 18.41 12.52
CA LYS A 283 -26.57 18.02 12.84
C LYS A 283 -25.98 16.86 12.01
N TRP A 284 -26.55 16.53 10.85
CA TRP A 284 -26.02 15.49 9.95
C TRP A 284 -24.51 15.65 9.65
N GLN A 285 -24.03 16.88 9.58
CA GLN A 285 -22.61 17.18 9.38
C GLN A 285 -21.68 16.62 10.48
N GLN A 286 -22.22 16.25 11.65
CA GLN A 286 -21.47 15.63 12.74
C GLN A 286 -21.33 14.11 12.60
N ALA A 287 -22.09 13.48 11.70
CA ALA A 287 -22.12 12.03 11.53
C ALA A 287 -21.68 11.57 10.14
N VAL A 288 -22.02 12.33 9.10
CA VAL A 288 -21.86 11.88 7.70
C VAL A 288 -21.16 12.92 6.82
N LYS A 289 -20.61 12.44 5.71
CA LYS A 289 -20.09 13.29 4.62
C LYS A 289 -21.27 13.86 3.81
N MET A 290 -21.60 15.12 4.02
CA MET A 290 -22.83 15.75 3.50
C MET A 290 -22.93 15.79 1.97
N HIS A 291 -21.79 15.85 1.29
CA HIS A 291 -21.71 15.94 -0.17
C HIS A 291 -21.94 14.60 -0.90
N PHE A 292 -22.04 13.48 -0.17
CA PHE A 292 -22.25 12.17 -0.78
C PHE A 292 -23.67 12.06 -1.36
N LYS A 293 -23.80 11.57 -2.60
CA LYS A 293 -25.10 11.52 -3.31
C LYS A 293 -26.16 10.69 -2.56
N ASN A 294 -25.76 9.59 -1.93
CA ASN A 294 -26.67 8.75 -1.15
C ASN A 294 -27.13 9.46 0.14
N ILE A 295 -26.28 10.30 0.73
CA ILE A 295 -26.63 11.15 1.88
C ILE A 295 -27.58 12.26 1.45
N GLN A 296 -27.24 12.99 0.38
CA GLN A 296 -28.08 14.06 -0.15
C GLN A 296 -29.48 13.57 -0.48
N LYS A 297 -29.61 12.43 -1.18
CA LYS A 297 -30.90 11.82 -1.52
C LYS A 297 -31.75 11.42 -0.30
N PHE A 298 -31.11 11.14 0.83
CA PHE A 298 -31.82 10.77 2.06
C PHE A 298 -32.30 11.99 2.84
N ILE A 299 -31.48 13.04 2.89
CA ILE A 299 -31.71 14.25 3.70
C ILE A 299 -32.58 15.28 2.97
N PHE A 300 -32.37 15.47 1.66
CA PHE A 300 -33.00 16.48 0.82
C PHE A 300 -33.94 15.84 -0.22
#